data_AF-A0A832DYU9-F1
#
_entry.id   AF-A0A832DYU9-F1
#
_cell.length_a   1.000
_cell.length_b   1.000
_cell.length_c   1.000
_cell.angle_alpha   90.00
_cell.angle_beta   90.00
_cell.angle_gamma   90.00
#
_symmetry.space_group_name_H-M   'P 1'
#
loop_
_entity.id
_entity.type
_entity.pdbx_description
1 polymer ?
#
loop_
_entity_poly.entity_id
_entity_poly.type
_entity_poly.pdbx_seq_one_letter_code
_entity_poly.pdbx_strand_id
1 'polypeptide(L)' 'MGISIPQLLILLVIVLLLFGTRRLRNLGSDLGGAIKGFRTAMNDSEQKDANESIEHSEDQSEHSAQQDVDNSTEHLNK' A
#
# COMPACT_ATOMS: atom_id res chain seq x y z
N MET A 1 -4.50 -32.95 -5.66
CA MET A 1 -3.37 -32.15 -5.13
C MET A 1 -3.59 -30.71 -5.58
N GLY A 2 -4.40 -29.96 -4.83
CA GLY A 2 -4.74 -28.58 -5.18
C GLY A 2 -3.65 -27.61 -4.73
N ILE A 3 -3.67 -26.39 -5.28
CA ILE A 3 -2.89 -25.27 -4.76
C ILE A 3 -3.38 -25.00 -3.34
N SER A 4 -2.53 -25.28 -2.37
CA SER A 4 -2.75 -25.04 -0.95
C SER A 4 -2.00 -23.80 -0.51
N ILE A 5 -2.55 -23.10 0.49
CA ILE A 5 -1.98 -21.87 1.06
C ILE A 5 -0.47 -22.00 1.40
N PRO A 6 0.03 -23.13 1.96
CA PRO A 6 1.46 -23.29 2.24
C PRO A 6 2.37 -23.29 1.00
N GLN A 7 1.88 -23.81 -0.13
CA GLN A 7 2.66 -23.84 -1.38
C GLN A 7 2.79 -22.43 -1.97
N LEU A 8 1.74 -21.62 -1.88
CA LEU A 8 1.76 -20.20 -2.26
C LEU A 8 2.75 -19.40 -1.41
N LEU A 9 2.84 -19.66 -0.10
CA LEU A 9 3.82 -18.98 0.76
C LEU A 9 5.27 -19.28 0.38
N ILE A 10 5.59 -20.54 0.08
CA ILE A 10 6.94 -20.93 -0.35
C ILE A 10 7.29 -20.26 -1.68
N LEU A 11 6.35 -20.23 -2.63
CA LEU A 11 6.54 -19.54 -3.91
C LEU A 11 6.73 -18.03 -3.73
N LEU A 12 5.95 -17.41 -2.84
CA LEU A 12 6.04 -15.99 -2.52
C LEU A 12 7.42 -15.62 -1.98
N VAL A 13 7.99 -16.44 -1.09
CA VAL A 13 9.33 -16.22 -0.54
C VAL A 13 10.39 -16.24 -1.65
N ILE A 14 10.31 -17.18 -2.59
CA ILE A 14 11.24 -17.27 -3.72
C ILE A 14 11.13 -16.01 -4.60
N VAL A 15 9.91 -15.58 -4.94
CA VAL A 15 9.67 -14.37 -5.73
C VAL A 15 10.21 -13.12 -5.02
N LEU A 16 10.01 -13.01 -3.70
CA LEU A 16 10.54 -11.91 -2.90
C LEU A 16 12.07 -11.86 -2.87
N LEU A 17 12.75 -13.00 -2.89
CA LEU A 17 14.21 -13.06 -2.97
C LEU A 17 14.73 -12.68 -4.37
N LEU A 18 14.01 -13.05 -5.43
CA LEU A 18 14.40 -12.73 -6.82
C LEU A 18 14.18 -11.25 -7.16
N PHE A 19 13.00 -10.72 -6.83
CA PHE A 19 12.62 -9.34 -7.17
C PHE A 19 12.98 -8.33 -6.07
N GLY A 20 13.26 -8.80 -4.85
CA GLY A 20 13.42 -7.97 -3.66
C GLY A 20 12.09 -7.42 -3.14
N THR A 21 12.00 -7.22 -1.81
CA THR A 21 10.81 -6.66 -1.16
C THR A 21 10.51 -5.21 -1.55
N ARG A 22 11.52 -4.46 -2.01
CA ARG A 22 11.39 -3.03 -2.35
C ARG A 22 10.56 -2.81 -3.62
N ARG A 23 10.76 -3.62 -4.67
CA ARG A 23 9.97 -3.55 -5.90
C ARG A 23 8.55 -4.06 -5.67
N LEU A 24 8.41 -5.14 -4.90
CA LEU A 24 7.10 -5.71 -4.58
C LEU A 24 6.26 -4.81 -3.67
N ARG A 25 6.88 -4.03 -2.77
CA ARG A 25 6.17 -3.05 -1.93
C ARG A 25 5.63 -1.89 -2.75
N ASN A 26 6.42 -1.32 -3.65
CA ASN A 26 5.96 -0.20 -4.48
C ASN A 26 4.80 -0.63 -5.38
N LEU A 27 4.95 -1.75 -6.11
CA LEU A 27 3.88 -2.29 -6.95
C LEU A 27 2.70 -2.81 -6.14
N GLY A 28 2.95 -3.41 -4.98
CA GLY A 28 1.93 -3.95 -4.09
C GLY A 28 1.11 -2.89 -3.37
N SER A 29 1.66 -1.70 -3.12
CA SER A 29 0.92 -0.56 -2.58
C SER A 29 -0.13 -0.08 -3.57
N ASP A 30 0.27 0.09 -4.84
CA ASP A 30 -0.61 0.58 -5.91
C ASP A 30 -1.71 -0.45 -6.24
N LEU A 31 -1.31 -1.71 -6.45
CA LEU A 31 -2.24 -2.81 -6.73
C LEU A 31 -3.10 -3.15 -5.51
N GLY A 32 -2.53 -3.09 -4.31
CA GLY A 32 -3.22 -3.34 -3.05
C GLY A 32 -4.28 -2.30 -2.76
N GLY A 33 -4.01 -1.02 -3.04
CA GLY A 33 -5.00 0.05 -2.95
C GLY A 33 -6.20 -0.17 -3.87
N ALA A 34 -5.93 -0.51 -5.14
CA ALA A 34 -6.97 -0.79 -6.13
C ALA A 34 -7.83 -2.02 -5.75
N ILE A 35 -7.19 -3.12 -5.33
CA ILE A 35 -7.88 -4.34 -4.91
C ILE A 35 -8.66 -4.11 -3.60
N LYS A 36 -8.15 -3.29 -2.67
CA LYS A 36 -8.85 -2.92 -1.44
C LYS A 36 -10.14 -2.17 -1.75
N GLY A 37 -10.09 -1.17 -2.63
CA GLY A 37 -11.28 -0.44 -3.07
C GLY A 37 -12.30 -1.34 -3.76
N PHE A 38 -11.84 -2.26 -4.62
CA PHE A 38 -12.70 -3.24 -5.28
C PHE A 38 -13.38 -4.19 -4.27
N ARG A 39 -12.62 -4.73 -3.30
CA ARG A 39 -13.18 -5.60 -2.24
C ARG A 39 -14.18 -4.84 -1.37
N THR A 40 -13.89 -3.59 -1.01
CA THR A 40 -14.82 -2.75 -0.25
C THR A 40 -16.10 -2.51 -1.03
N ALA A 41 -16.03 -2.11 -2.31
CA ALA A 41 -17.21 -1.89 -3.15
C ALA A 41 -18.04 -3.16 -3.37
N MET A 42 -17.38 -4.31 -3.50
CA MET A 42 -18.05 -5.61 -3.62
C MET A 42 -18.76 -6.02 -2.32
N ASN A 43 -18.10 -5.85 -1.18
CA ASN A 43 -18.70 -6.08 0.14
C ASN A 43 -19.82 -5.07 0.45
N ASP A 44 -19.68 -3.80 0.06
CA ASP A 44 -20.74 -2.78 0.19
C ASP A 44 -21.96 -3.10 -0.68
N SER A 45 -21.74 -3.71 -1.84
CA SER A 45 -22.83 -4.16 -2.71
C SER A 45 -23.59 -5.35 -2.09
N GLU A 46 -22.90 -6.21 -1.34
CA GLU A 46 -23.50 -7.30 -0.57
C GLU A 46 -24.12 -6.81 0.76
N GLN A 47 -23.61 -5.71 1.34
CA GLN A 47 -24.04 -5.16 2.62
C GLN A 47 -25.10 -4.04 2.49
N LYS A 48 -25.34 -3.49 1.30
CA LYS A 48 -26.48 -2.58 1.04
C LYS A 48 -27.86 -3.25 1.16
N ASP A 49 -27.91 -4.58 1.26
CA ASP A 49 -29.11 -5.31 1.70
C ASP A 49 -29.26 -5.35 3.24
N ALA A 50 -28.27 -4.86 4.01
CA ALA A 50 -28.21 -4.92 5.47
C ALA A 50 -27.49 -3.70 6.11
N ASN A 51 -28.14 -2.53 6.07
CA ASN A 51 -27.99 -1.40 7.00
C ASN A 51 -26.70 -0.54 6.94
N GLU A 52 -26.90 0.75 6.69
CA GLU A 52 -25.97 1.88 6.88
C GLU A 52 -25.16 1.78 8.18
N SER A 53 -23.83 1.87 8.09
CA SER A 53 -22.92 2.72 8.89
C SER A 53 -21.50 2.18 8.83
N ILE A 54 -20.53 3.03 8.49
CA ILE A 54 -19.39 3.48 9.31
C ILE A 54 -18.37 4.15 8.37
N GLU A 55 -18.27 5.46 8.50
CA GLU A 55 -17.22 6.29 7.94
C GLU A 55 -15.86 6.06 8.61
N HIS A 56 -14.82 6.40 7.84
CA HIS A 56 -13.54 6.97 8.25
C HIS A 56 -12.35 6.04 8.53
N SER A 57 -11.30 6.21 7.73
CA SER A 57 -9.93 6.46 8.21
C SER A 57 -9.09 7.02 7.06
N GLU A 58 -8.84 8.32 7.12
CA GLU A 58 -7.81 9.04 6.38
C GLU A 58 -6.39 8.73 6.94
N ASP A 59 -5.44 8.80 6.02
CA ASP A 59 -4.04 9.25 6.12
C ASP A 59 -2.92 8.44 6.84
N GLN A 60 -1.77 8.52 6.17
CA GLN A 60 -0.39 8.56 6.67
C GLN A 60 0.50 7.32 6.57
N SER A 61 1.28 7.26 5.48
CA SER A 61 2.70 6.86 5.57
C SER A 61 3.56 7.58 4.52
N GLU A 62 3.60 8.91 4.57
CA GLU A 62 4.76 9.71 4.13
C GLU A 62 5.65 10.00 5.34
N HIS A 63 6.75 9.25 5.47
CA HIS A 63 7.98 9.58 6.22
C HIS A 63 8.94 8.40 5.91
N SER A 64 10.18 8.50 5.43
CA SER A 64 11.17 9.58 5.35
C SER A 64 12.41 9.00 4.68
N ALA A 65 13.06 9.73 3.77
CA ALA A 65 14.52 9.70 3.55
C ALA A 65 14.93 10.81 2.57
N GLN A 66 14.89 12.07 3.01
CA GLN A 66 15.76 13.10 2.45
C GLN A 66 16.19 14.04 3.58
N GLN A 67 17.33 13.67 4.14
CA GLN A 67 18.22 14.51 4.91
C GLN A 67 19.38 14.83 3.96
N ASP A 68 19.81 16.09 3.92
CA ASP A 68 21.06 16.68 3.38
C ASP A 68 20.72 18.11 2.87
N VAL A 69 20.61 19.10 3.76
CA VAL A 69 21.66 20.08 4.10
C VAL A 69 22.10 20.92 2.91
N ASP A 70 21.49 22.10 2.74
CA ASP A 70 22.23 23.34 2.50
C ASP A 70 21.39 24.54 2.96
N ASN A 71 21.91 25.26 3.94
CA ASN A 71 21.37 26.47 4.53
C ASN A 71 22.45 27.54 4.36
N SER A 72 22.06 28.80 4.17
CA SER A 72 22.91 29.98 3.81
C SER A 72 23.04 30.12 2.29
N THR A 73 22.74 31.22 1.62
CA THR A 73 22.87 32.67 1.85
C THR A 73 22.00 33.33 0.76
N GLU A 74 21.10 34.28 0.99
CA GLU A 74 21.35 35.73 1.02
C GLU A 74 19.92 36.32 0.98
N HIS A 75 19.38 36.86 2.07
CA HIS A 75 19.42 38.30 2.28
C HIS A 75 19.63 39.09 0.97
N LEU A 76 18.55 39.59 0.37
CA LEU A 76 18.51 40.96 -0.17
C LEU A 76 17.08 41.37 -0.54
N ASN A 77 16.25 41.53 0.49
CA ASN A 77 15.14 42.47 0.41
C ASN A 77 15.76 43.87 0.45
N LYS A 78 15.86 44.53 -0.71
CA LYS A 78 16.17 45.95 -0.81
C LYS A 78 15.28 46.60 -1.86
#